data_AF-A0A941RAK2-F1
#
_entry.id   AF-A0A941RAK2-F1
#
_cell.length_a   1.000
_cell.length_b   1.000
_cell.length_c   1.000
_cell.angle_alpha   90.00
_cell.angle_beta   90.00
_cell.angle_gamma   90.00
#
_symmetry.space_group_name_H-M   'P 1'
#
loop_
_entity.id
_entity.type
_entity.pdbx_description
1 polymer ?
#
loop_
_entity_poly.entity_id
_entity_poly.type
_entity_poly.pdbx_seq_one_letter_code
_entity_poly.pdbx_strand_id
1 'polypeptide(L)'
;MANTLSGTITIVDPSTNNVVKMLPCDLGCHGVQYGARKNGGYYAYVSSKFSNALIVVGFNANGDAASADIVGRILLTSVGTTAADDAVTGNRGMGGQGILTIPVVYNGWVQNLPQTWKDQLAPSHLNSIP
;
A
#
# COMPACT_ATOMS: atom_id res chain seq x y z
N MET A 1 -3.94 8.90 -3.00
CA MET A 1 -5.09 9.05 -2.08
C MET A 1 -6.13 8.00 -2.40
N ALA A 2 -6.78 7.38 -1.41
CA ALA A 2 -7.87 6.43 -1.62
C ALA A 2 -9.21 7.10 -1.28
N ASN A 3 -10.16 7.08 -2.22
CA ASN A 3 -11.40 7.82 -2.15
C ASN A 3 -12.58 6.88 -1.82
N THR A 4 -12.94 6.82 -0.54
CA THR A 4 -13.89 5.83 0.02
C THR A 4 -15.23 5.74 -0.70
N LEU A 5 -15.81 6.87 -1.09
CA LEU A 5 -17.15 6.90 -1.70
C LEU A 5 -17.13 6.71 -3.22
N SER A 6 -16.08 7.17 -3.90
CA SER A 6 -16.00 7.07 -5.37
C SER A 6 -15.36 5.77 -5.86
N GLY A 7 -14.71 4.98 -4.97
CA GLY A 7 -14.03 3.75 -5.37
C GLY A 7 -12.87 4.03 -6.32
N THR A 8 -12.09 5.08 -6.04
CA THR A 8 -10.94 5.47 -6.89
C THR A 8 -9.69 5.73 -6.06
N ILE A 9 -8.54 5.60 -6.69
CA ILE A 9 -7.25 6.03 -6.15
C ILE A 9 -6.79 7.23 -6.97
N THR A 10 -6.71 8.40 -6.34
CA THR A 10 -6.17 9.61 -6.98
C THR A 10 -4.66 9.65 -6.81
N ILE A 11 -3.95 9.83 -7.92
CA ILE A 11 -2.50 10.06 -7.97
C ILE A 11 -2.26 11.54 -8.23
N VAL A 12 -1.54 12.17 -7.31
CA VAL A 12 -1.18 13.60 -7.35
C VAL A 12 0.32 13.69 -7.54
N ASP A 13 0.77 14.48 -8.51
CA ASP A 13 2.17 14.88 -8.62
C ASP A 13 2.42 16.01 -7.60
N PRO A 14 3.26 15.79 -6.57
CA PRO A 14 3.51 16.80 -5.55
C PRO A 14 4.34 17.99 -6.07
N SER A 15 5.06 17.85 -7.18
CA SER A 15 5.88 18.92 -7.74
C SER A 15 5.04 19.98 -8.46
N THR A 16 3.96 19.54 -9.12
CA THR A 16 3.04 20.43 -9.85
C THR A 16 1.70 20.61 -9.14
N ASN A 17 1.44 19.84 -8.07
CA ASN A 17 0.18 19.80 -7.33
C ASN A 17 -1.05 19.43 -8.19
N ASN A 18 -0.85 18.62 -9.23
CA ASN A 18 -1.90 18.23 -10.17
C ASN A 18 -2.31 16.78 -10.00
N VAL A 19 -3.58 16.47 -10.22
CA VAL A 19 -4.04 15.08 -10.40
C VAL A 19 -3.54 14.59 -11.76
N VAL A 20 -2.63 13.62 -11.75
CA VAL A 20 -2.03 13.05 -12.96
C VAL A 20 -2.68 11.74 -13.37
N LYS A 21 -3.39 11.07 -12.45
CA LYS A 21 -4.10 9.83 -12.73
C LYS A 21 -5.20 9.54 -11.71
N MET A 22 -6.24 8.84 -12.15
CA MET A 22 -7.20 8.17 -11.29
C MET A 22 -7.27 6.71 -11.66
N LEU A 23 -7.00 5.83 -10.70
CA LEU A 23 -7.10 4.38 -10.87
C LEU A 23 -8.41 3.87 -10.26
N PRO A 24 -9.00 2.80 -10.79
CA PRO A 24 -10.14 2.16 -10.13
C PRO A 24 -9.72 1.57 -8.78
N CYS A 25 -10.65 1.48 -7.86
CA CYS A 25 -10.44 0.89 -6.56
C CYS A 25 -11.66 0.07 -6.14
N ASP A 26 -11.49 -0.74 -5.11
CA ASP A 26 -12.62 -1.41 -4.48
C ASP A 26 -13.44 -0.39 -3.67
N LEU A 27 -14.73 -0.70 -3.48
CA LEU A 27 -15.60 0.15 -2.68
C LEU A 27 -15.08 0.24 -1.24
N GLY A 28 -15.12 1.45 -0.69
CA GLY A 28 -14.65 1.71 0.67
C GLY A 28 -13.13 1.83 0.80
N CYS A 29 -12.39 2.03 -0.29
CA CYS A 29 -10.94 2.29 -0.24
C CYS A 29 -10.61 3.49 0.64
N HIS A 30 -9.60 3.36 1.51
CA HIS A 30 -9.41 4.35 2.57
C HIS A 30 -7.96 4.46 3.04
N GLY A 31 -7.29 3.33 3.26
CA GLY A 31 -5.89 3.31 3.71
C GLY A 31 -4.94 3.26 2.53
N VAL A 32 -3.87 4.06 2.58
CA VAL A 32 -2.72 3.94 1.66
C VAL A 32 -1.45 3.92 2.49
N GLN A 33 -0.60 2.92 2.27
CA GLN A 33 0.72 2.84 2.90
C GLN A 33 1.78 2.46 1.87
N TYR A 34 2.98 3.03 1.99
CA TYR A 34 4.08 2.72 1.08
C TYR A 34 5.00 1.66 1.67
N GLY A 35 5.50 0.77 0.83
CA GLY A 35 6.54 -0.21 1.19
C GLY A 35 7.61 -0.31 0.11
N ALA A 36 8.78 -0.79 0.50
CA ALA A 36 9.93 -0.91 -0.40
C ALA A 36 9.63 -1.89 -1.53
N ARG A 37 10.02 -1.52 -2.75
CA ARG A 37 10.08 -2.44 -3.88
C ARG A 37 11.50 -2.99 -4.01
N LYS A 38 11.63 -4.29 -4.28
CA LYS A 38 12.94 -4.92 -4.50
C LYS A 38 13.71 -4.17 -5.59
N ASN A 39 15.00 -3.92 -5.34
CA ASN A 39 15.90 -3.15 -6.22
C ASN A 39 15.61 -1.64 -6.34
N GLY A 40 14.75 -1.07 -5.51
CA GLY A 40 14.49 0.37 -5.47
C GLY A 40 13.04 0.74 -5.76
N GLY A 41 12.67 1.96 -5.37
CA GLY A 41 11.32 2.50 -5.51
C GLY A 41 10.32 1.93 -4.49
N TYR A 42 9.05 2.23 -4.69
CA TYR A 42 8.01 1.91 -3.73
C TYR A 42 6.77 1.30 -4.39
N TYR A 43 6.08 0.46 -3.63
CA TYR A 43 4.68 0.11 -3.89
C TYR A 43 3.80 0.88 -2.93
N ALA A 44 2.65 1.33 -3.41
CA ALA A 44 1.55 1.79 -2.57
C ALA A 44 0.55 0.65 -2.38
N TYR A 45 0.27 0.32 -1.13
CA TYR A 45 -0.70 -0.70 -0.74
C TYR A 45 -1.98 0.01 -0.29
N VAL A 46 -3.10 -0.35 -0.91
CA VAL A 46 -4.38 0.32 -0.71
C VAL A 46 -5.38 -0.66 -0.09
N SER A 47 -5.85 -0.34 1.12
CA SER A 47 -6.88 -1.12 1.81
C SER A 47 -8.25 -0.48 1.69
N SER A 48 -9.26 -1.34 1.83
CA SER A 48 -10.66 -0.97 1.66
C SER A 48 -11.50 -1.55 2.79
N LYS A 49 -12.39 -0.72 3.35
CA LYS A 49 -13.27 -1.10 4.47
C LYS A 49 -14.23 -2.26 4.14
N PHE A 50 -14.56 -2.41 2.86
CA PHE A 50 -15.62 -3.30 2.37
C PHE A 50 -15.10 -4.32 1.34
N SER A 51 -13.79 -4.54 1.28
CA SER A 51 -13.18 -5.52 0.36
C SER A 51 -12.16 -6.37 1.10
N ASN A 52 -12.15 -7.66 0.81
CA ASN A 52 -11.12 -8.60 1.23
C ASN A 52 -9.96 -8.66 0.23
N ALA A 53 -9.63 -7.53 -0.39
CA ALA A 53 -8.51 -7.43 -1.30
C ALA A 53 -7.70 -6.17 -1.01
N LEU A 54 -6.38 -6.34 -0.97
CA LEU A 54 -5.43 -5.24 -0.97
C LEU A 54 -5.04 -4.96 -2.43
N ILE A 55 -5.12 -3.70 -2.86
CA ILE A 55 -4.63 -3.30 -4.18
C ILE A 55 -3.17 -2.84 -4.04
N VAL A 56 -2.32 -3.29 -4.95
CA VAL A 56 -0.92 -2.86 -5.04
C VAL A 56 -0.75 -1.96 -6.25
N VAL A 57 -0.36 -0.71 -6.00
CA VAL A 57 -0.03 0.27 -7.03
C VAL A 57 1.47 0.39 -7.15
N GLY A 58 1.97 0.29 -8.38
CA GLY A 58 3.38 0.43 -8.72
C GLY A 58 3.62 1.62 -9.64
N PHE A 59 4.88 2.04 -9.70
CA PHE A 59 5.37 3.11 -10.56
C PHE A 59 6.53 2.57 -11.41
N ASN A 60 6.88 3.29 -12.48
CA ASN A 60 8.09 3.00 -13.25
C ASN A 60 9.36 3.21 -12.39
N ALA A 61 10.52 2.82 -12.94
CA ALA A 61 11.79 2.89 -12.21
C ALA A 61 12.18 4.31 -11.77
N ASN A 62 11.67 5.34 -12.46
CA ASN A 62 11.95 6.75 -12.15
C ASN A 62 11.01 7.32 -11.09
N GLY A 63 10.00 6.56 -10.65
CA GLY A 63 9.03 7.03 -9.67
C GLY A 63 8.06 8.08 -10.22
N ASP A 64 7.86 8.15 -11.55
CA ASP A 64 6.95 9.10 -12.16
C ASP A 64 5.50 8.82 -11.75
N ALA A 65 4.83 9.82 -11.17
CA ALA A 65 3.46 9.73 -10.70
C ALA A 65 2.47 9.38 -11.84
N ALA A 66 2.69 9.87 -13.07
CA ALA A 66 1.82 9.58 -14.20
C ALA A 66 1.90 8.09 -14.65
N SER A 67 3.01 7.42 -14.32
CA SER A 67 3.22 6.00 -14.63
C SER A 67 2.47 5.03 -13.70
N ALA A 68 1.82 5.53 -12.66
CA ALA A 68 1.16 4.72 -11.64
C ALA A 68 0.17 3.71 -12.24
N ASP A 69 0.24 2.45 -11.84
CA ASP A 69 -0.72 1.42 -12.30
C ASP A 69 -0.99 0.38 -11.22
N ILE A 70 -2.11 -0.34 -11.34
CA ILE A 70 -2.42 -1.49 -10.50
C ILE A 70 -1.55 -2.66 -10.98
N VAL A 71 -0.53 -2.99 -10.19
CA VAL A 71 0.44 -4.04 -10.51
C VAL A 71 0.16 -5.35 -9.79
N GLY A 72 -0.83 -5.37 -8.91
CA GLY A 72 -1.21 -6.59 -8.19
C GLY A 72 -2.39 -6.41 -7.26
N ARG A 73 -2.88 -7.54 -6.77
CA ARG A 73 -3.88 -7.64 -5.70
C ARG A 73 -3.49 -8.76 -4.74
N ILE A 74 -3.75 -8.59 -3.46
CA ILE A 74 -3.55 -9.61 -2.43
C ILE A 74 -4.91 -9.95 -1.83
N LEU A 75 -5.26 -11.23 -1.80
CA LEU A 75 -6.48 -11.72 -1.16
C LEU A 75 -6.30 -11.70 0.36
N LEU A 76 -7.20 -11.01 1.06
CA LEU A 76 -7.23 -10.87 2.51
C LEU A 76 -8.42 -11.66 3.07
N THR A 77 -8.34 -12.99 2.97
CA THR A 77 -9.36 -13.90 3.47
C THR A 77 -8.77 -14.88 4.48
N SER A 78 -9.63 -15.43 5.34
CA SER A 78 -9.22 -16.49 6.25
C SER A 78 -9.08 -17.82 5.51
N VAL A 79 -8.16 -18.64 5.99
CA VAL A 79 -8.07 -20.07 5.65
C VAL A 79 -8.55 -20.90 6.85
N GLY A 80 -8.71 -22.21 6.68
CA GLY A 80 -9.24 -23.08 7.74
C GLY A 80 -8.43 -23.08 9.04
N THR A 81 -7.17 -22.66 8.99
CA THR A 81 -6.26 -22.56 10.14
C THR A 81 -6.11 -21.13 10.68
N THR A 82 -6.83 -20.15 10.15
CA THR A 82 -6.78 -18.77 10.64
C THR A 82 -7.38 -18.72 12.05
N ALA A 83 -6.59 -18.27 13.03
CA ALA A 83 -7.07 -18.01 14.37
C ALA A 83 -8.17 -16.93 14.33
N ALA A 84 -9.28 -17.19 15.01
CA ALA A 84 -10.38 -16.26 15.19
C ALA A 84 -10.72 -16.22 16.69
N ASP A 85 -10.97 -15.01 17.20
CA ASP A 85 -11.38 -14.77 18.57
C ASP A 85 -12.91 -14.82 18.75
N ASP A 86 -13.67 -14.73 17.65
CA ASP A 86 -15.12 -14.90 17.63
C ASP A 86 -15.64 -15.42 16.27
N ALA A 87 -16.90 -15.87 16.24
CA ALA A 87 -17.62 -16.23 15.04
C ALA A 87 -18.18 -14.99 14.33
N VAL A 88 -17.86 -14.83 13.04
CA VAL A 88 -18.45 -13.78 12.21
C VAL A 88 -19.93 -14.07 11.96
N THR A 89 -20.82 -13.35 12.65
CA THR A 89 -22.28 -13.52 12.56
C THR A 89 -22.96 -12.66 11.49
N GLY A 90 -22.24 -11.69 10.90
CA GLY A 90 -22.75 -10.83 9.83
C GLY A 90 -21.63 -10.11 9.07
N ASN A 91 -21.95 -9.61 7.87
CA ASN A 91 -21.06 -8.80 7.01
C ASN A 91 -19.64 -9.38 6.87
N ARG A 92 -19.53 -10.63 6.40
CA ARG A 92 -18.24 -11.29 6.17
C ARG A 92 -17.34 -10.42 5.28
N GLY A 93 -16.12 -10.16 5.75
CA GLY A 93 -15.16 -9.32 5.04
C GLY A 93 -15.32 -7.81 5.24
N MET A 94 -16.19 -7.40 6.16
CA MET A 94 -16.31 -6.00 6.58
C MET A 94 -15.44 -5.75 7.80
N GLY A 95 -14.64 -4.70 7.78
CA GLY A 95 -13.75 -4.36 8.91
C GLY A 95 -12.58 -3.47 8.48
N GLY A 96 -12.00 -2.75 9.45
CA GLY A 96 -10.81 -1.95 9.21
C GLY A 96 -9.60 -2.82 8.95
N GLN A 97 -9.15 -2.91 7.70
CA GLN A 97 -7.87 -3.52 7.36
C GLN A 97 -6.76 -2.49 7.53
N GLY A 98 -6.07 -2.56 8.67
CA GLY A 98 -4.81 -1.84 8.87
C GLY A 98 -3.72 -2.48 8.01
N ILE A 99 -2.87 -1.65 7.41
CA ILE A 99 -1.69 -2.11 6.67
C ILE A 99 -0.46 -1.68 7.47
N LEU A 100 0.47 -2.61 7.64
CA LEU A 100 1.84 -2.32 8.06
C LEU A 100 2.81 -2.98 7.08
N THR A 101 3.35 -2.19 6.17
CA THR A 101 4.42 -2.60 5.26
C THR A 101 5.69 -2.80 6.07
N ILE A 102 6.27 -3.99 5.97
CA ILE A 102 7.54 -4.33 6.59
C ILE A 102 8.54 -4.65 5.48
N PRO A 103 9.72 -3.99 5.45
CA PRO A 103 10.15 -2.91 6.36
C PRO A 103 9.38 -1.59 6.16
N VAL A 104 9.22 -0.83 7.25
CA VAL A 104 8.67 0.53 7.21
C VAL A 104 9.68 1.46 6.56
N VAL A 105 9.30 2.08 5.44
CA VAL A 105 10.22 2.84 4.57
C VAL A 105 10.27 4.34 4.84
N TYR A 106 9.60 4.81 5.90
CA TYR A 106 9.57 6.24 6.20
C TYR A 106 10.90 6.71 6.76
N ASN A 107 11.36 7.87 6.29
CA ASN A 107 12.57 8.52 6.78
C ASN A 107 12.50 8.67 8.32
N GLY A 108 13.58 8.39 9.02
CA GLY A 108 13.66 8.31 10.48
C GLY A 108 13.33 6.93 11.06
N TRP A 109 12.50 6.11 10.39
CA TRP A 109 12.22 4.72 10.78
C TRP A 109 13.15 3.74 10.07
N VAL A 110 13.28 3.91 8.76
CA VAL A 110 13.98 2.96 7.89
C VAL A 110 15.47 2.80 8.23
N GLN A 111 16.11 3.85 8.77
CA GLN A 111 17.50 3.81 9.23
C GLN A 111 17.70 3.02 10.53
N ASN A 112 16.65 2.81 11.31
CA ASN A 112 16.69 2.18 12.63
C ASN A 112 16.28 0.70 12.60
N LEU A 113 16.03 0.15 11.41
CA LEU A 113 15.62 -1.24 11.25
C LEU A 113 16.74 -2.22 11.65
N PRO A 114 16.39 -3.45 12.08
CA PRO A 114 17.36 -4.55 12.23
C PRO A 114 18.14 -4.80 10.93
N GLN A 115 19.40 -5.22 11.04
CA GLN A 115 20.28 -5.40 9.88
C GLN A 115 19.69 -6.36 8.83
N THR A 116 19.06 -7.45 9.28
CA THR A 116 18.41 -8.44 8.40
C THR A 116 17.30 -7.85 7.53
N TRP A 117 16.68 -6.74 7.94
CA TRP A 117 15.70 -6.02 7.14
C TRP A 117 16.37 -4.95 6.27
N LYS A 118 17.42 -4.29 6.77
CA LYS A 118 18.24 -3.36 5.98
C LYS A 118 18.86 -4.04 4.76
N ASP A 119 19.30 -5.29 4.89
CA ASP A 119 19.90 -6.06 3.80
C ASP A 119 18.91 -6.36 2.65
N GLN A 120 17.61 -6.20 2.89
CA GLN A 120 16.56 -6.36 1.87
C GLN A 120 16.24 -5.04 1.15
N LEU A 121 16.81 -3.92 1.59
CA LEU A 121 16.55 -2.59 1.07
C LEU A 121 17.62 -2.18 0.05
N ALA A 122 17.20 -1.49 -1.01
CA ALA A 122 18.11 -0.74 -1.86
C ALA A 122 18.68 0.46 -1.08
N PRO A 123 19.92 0.92 -1.37
CA PRO A 123 20.50 2.10 -0.72
C PRO A 123 19.60 3.34 -0.77
N SER A 124 18.85 3.52 -1.85
CA SER A 124 17.89 4.62 -2.05
C SER A 124 16.71 4.62 -1.06
N HIS A 125 16.42 3.51 -0.38
CA HIS A 125 15.38 3.46 0.65
C HIS A 125 15.88 3.92 2.02
N LEU A 126 17.19 3.81 2.28
CA LEU A 126 17.75 4.18 3.58
C LEU A 126 17.91 5.69 3.72
N ASN A 127 18.03 6.42 2.62
CA ASN A 127 18.20 7.88 2.59
C ASN A 127 17.37 8.48 1.45
N SER A 128 16.04 8.36 1.57
CA SER A 128 15.09 8.77 0.52
C SER A 128 14.95 10.29 0.36
N ILE A 129 15.48 11.06 1.32
CA ILE A 129 15.53 12.52 1.32
C ILE A 129 16.99 12.90 1.62
N PRO A 130 17.66 13.68 0.76
CA PRO A 130 19.01 14.19 1.03
C PRO A 130 19.05 15.14 2.23
#